data_AF-A0A389MKW4-F1
#
_entry.id   AF-A0A389MKW4-F1
#
_cell.length_a   1.000
_cell.length_b   1.000
_cell.length_c   1.000
_cell.angle_alpha   90.00
_cell.angle_beta   90.00
_cell.angle_gamma   90.00
#
_symmetry.space_group_name_H-M   'P 1'
#
loop_
_entity.id
_entity.type
_entity.pdbx_description
1 polymer ?
#
loop_
_entity_poly.entity_id
_entity_poly.type
_entity_poly.pdbx_seq_one_letter_code
_entity_poly.pdbx_strand_id
1 'polypeptide(L)' 'MSTYRISFAKEILGVPFTVGSVEIARARSAERARRAAELRFARQHGLHDWRERADRAEVAAAGV' A
#
# COMPACT_ATOMS: atom_id res chain seq x y z
N MET A 1 10.94 10.33 -12.40
CA MET A 1 9.84 9.97 -11.47
C MET A 1 9.96 8.50 -11.19
N SER A 2 9.96 8.10 -9.93
CA SER A 2 10.17 6.70 -9.54
C SER A 2 8.84 5.94 -9.52
N THR A 3 8.92 4.65 -9.86
CA THR A 3 7.85 3.68 -9.64
C THR A 3 7.94 3.19 -8.20
N TYR A 4 6.81 3.03 -7.53
CA TYR A 4 6.73 2.50 -6.17
C TYR A 4 5.74 1.34 -6.15
N ARG A 5 6.05 0.33 -5.35
CA ARG A 5 5.10 -0.74 -5.00
C ARG A 5 4.79 -0.63 -3.51
N ILE A 6 3.50 -0.61 -3.19
CA ILE A 6 3.04 -0.57 -1.80
C ILE A 6 2.35 -1.88 -1.49
N SER A 7 2.82 -2.55 -0.44
CA SER A 7 2.24 -3.79 0.07
C SER A 7 1.36 -3.48 1.26
N PHE A 8 0.13 -3.99 1.23
CA PHE A 8 -0.81 -3.92 2.33
C PHE A 8 -0.81 -5.25 3.06
N ALA A 9 -0.65 -5.22 4.38
CA ALA A 9 -0.61 -6.41 5.19
C ALA A 9 -1.54 -6.30 6.40
N LYS A 10 -2.17 -7.40 6.75
CA LYS A 10 -2.88 -7.57 8.01
C LYS A 10 -1.94 -8.19 9.03
N GLU A 11 -1.90 -7.65 10.23
CA GLU A 11 -1.11 -8.20 11.32
C GLU A 11 -1.95 -9.20 12.09
N ILE A 12 -1.46 -10.43 12.19
CA ILE A 12 -2.11 -11.51 12.94
C ILE A 12 -1.08 -12.03 13.93
N LEU A 13 -1.34 -11.83 15.23
CA LEU A 13 -0.44 -12.24 16.31
C LEU A 13 1.00 -11.72 16.13
N GLY A 14 1.16 -10.48 15.68
CA GLY A 14 2.47 -9.85 15.44
C GLY A 14 3.13 -10.22 14.12
N VAL A 15 2.51 -11.08 13.30
CA VAL A 15 3.04 -11.51 12.00
C VAL A 15 2.30 -10.80 10.87
N PRO A 16 3.00 -10.12 9.94
CA PRO A 16 2.37 -9.46 8.81
C PRO A 16 2.03 -10.46 7.70
N PHE A 17 0.76 -10.50 7.31
CA PHE A 17 0.25 -11.26 6.17
C PHE A 17 -0.17 -10.30 5.06
N THR A 18 0.54 -10.32 3.93
CA THR A 18 0.22 -9.46 2.78
C THR A 18 -1.16 -9.83 2.21
N VAL A 19 -2.07 -8.85 2.23
CA VAL A 19 -3.44 -8.99 1.70
C VAL A 19 -3.61 -8.39 0.31
N GLY A 20 -2.64 -7.60 -0.15
CA GLY A 20 -2.59 -7.08 -1.50
C GLY A 20 -1.44 -6.11 -1.73
N SER A 21 -1.27 -5.65 -2.97
CA SER A 21 -0.28 -4.63 -3.31
C SER A 21 -0.77 -3.71 -4.42
N VAL A 22 -0.38 -2.45 -4.37
CA VAL A 22 -0.70 -1.44 -5.39
C VAL A 22 0.60 -0.88 -5.97
N GLU A 23 0.65 -0.82 -7.30
CA GLU A 23 1.73 -0.16 -8.02
C GLU A 23 1.38 1.30 -8.34
N ILE A 24 2.34 2.19 -8.09
CA ILE A 24 2.29 3.60 -8.41
C ILE A 24 3.43 3.90 -9.38
N ALA A 25 3.12 3.91 -10.67
CA ALA A 25 4.10 4.10 -11.74
C ALA A 25 4.84 5.45 -11.69
N ARG A 26 4.21 6.50 -11.13
CA ARG A 26 4.81 7.84 -11.07
C ARG A 26 4.41 8.55 -9.80
N ALA A 27 5.38 8.75 -8.90
CA ALA A 27 5.22 9.62 -7.74
C ALA A 27 6.46 10.50 -7.52
N ARG A 28 6.25 11.65 -6.85
CA ARG A 28 7.33 12.58 -6.47
C ARG A 28 8.06 12.16 -5.19
N SER A 29 7.44 11.35 -4.35
CA SER A 29 8.01 10.82 -3.11
C SER A 29 7.32 9.52 -2.71
N ALA A 30 8.01 8.71 -1.90
CA ALA A 30 7.45 7.47 -1.33
C ALA A 30 6.17 7.73 -0.53
N GLU A 31 6.13 8.80 0.27
CA GLU A 31 4.96 9.20 1.04
C GLU A 31 3.74 9.52 0.14
N ARG A 32 3.96 10.23 -0.98
CA ARG A 32 2.87 10.48 -1.94
C ARG A 32 2.42 9.20 -2.63
N ALA A 33 3.35 8.31 -2.95
CA ALA A 33 3.01 7.01 -3.51
C ALA A 33 2.16 6.19 -2.53
N ARG A 34 2.54 6.18 -1.25
CA ARG A 34 1.79 5.51 -0.18
C ARG A 34 0.36 6.02 -0.05
N ARG A 35 0.16 7.33 0.08
CA ARG A 35 -1.20 7.91 0.16
C ARG A 35 -2.04 7.59 -1.08
N ALA A 36 -1.45 7.65 -2.26
CA ALA A 36 -2.15 7.27 -3.49
C ALA A 36 -2.52 5.79 -3.52
N ALA A 37 -1.64 4.92 -3.02
CA ALA A 37 -1.88 3.49 -2.90
C ALA A 37 -2.99 3.17 -1.89
N GLU A 38 -3.01 3.84 -0.74
CA GLU A 38 -4.04 3.69 0.31
C GLU A 38 -5.43 3.96 -0.27
N LEU A 39 -5.59 5.09 -0.98
CA LEU A 39 -6.85 5.44 -1.64
C LEU A 39 -7.24 4.43 -2.73
N ARG A 40 -6.28 3.94 -3.52
CA ARG A 40 -6.55 2.95 -4.57
C ARG A 40 -6.94 1.61 -4.00
N PHE A 41 -6.27 1.16 -2.94
CA PHE A 41 -6.58 -0.11 -2.28
C PHE A 41 -7.99 -0.10 -1.72
N ALA A 42 -8.38 0.96 -0.99
CA ALA A 42 -9.74 1.11 -0.50
C ALA A 42 -10.78 1.02 -1.63
N ARG A 43 -10.56 1.75 -2.73
CA ARG A 43 -11.45 1.73 -3.90
C ARG A 43 -11.52 0.35 -4.58
N GLN A 44 -10.39 -0.33 -4.75
CA GLN A 44 -10.34 -1.66 -5.37
C GLN A 44 -11.11 -2.71 -4.55
N HIS A 45 -11.14 -2.54 -3.24
CA HIS A 45 -11.83 -3.46 -2.32
C HIS A 45 -13.24 -2.99 -1.92
N GLY A 46 -13.71 -1.84 -2.43
CA GLY A 46 -15.03 -1.29 -2.08
C GLY A 46 -15.14 -0.81 -0.64
N LEU A 47 -14.02 -0.40 -0.03
CA LEU A 47 -13.93 0.03 1.37
C LEU A 47 -13.96 1.56 1.47
N HIS A 48 -14.45 2.08 2.61
CA HIS A 48 -14.37 3.50 2.92
C HIS A 48 -12.95 3.88 3.40
N ASP A 49 -12.33 3.01 4.20
CA ASP A 49 -10.92 3.10 4.59
C ASP A 49 -10.20 1.78 4.25
N TRP A 50 -8.98 1.88 3.73
CA TRP A 50 -8.13 0.72 3.47
C TRP A 50 -7.85 -0.09 4.75
N ARG A 51 -7.87 0.59 5.91
CA ARG A 51 -7.63 -0.01 7.23
C ARG A 51 -8.66 -1.05 7.64
N GLU A 52 -9.83 -1.07 7.01
CA GLU A 52 -10.83 -2.11 7.24
C GLU A 52 -10.31 -3.52 6.87
N ARG A 53 -9.29 -3.59 5.99
CA ARG A 53 -8.75 -4.86 5.49
C ARG A 53 -7.26 -5.07 5.78
N ALA A 54 -6.50 -4.04 6.12
CA ALA A 54 -5.08 -4.13 6.41
C ALA A 54 -4.66 -3.21 7.57
N ASP A 55 -3.61 -3.59 8.30
CA ASP A 55 -3.09 -2.82 9.43
C ASP A 55 -1.84 -2.03 9.04
N ARG A 56 -1.11 -2.50 8.02
CA ARG A 56 0.16 -1.95 7.55
C ARG A 56 0.12 -1.65 6.06
N ALA A 57 0.79 -0.57 5.67
CA ALA A 57 1.05 -0.17 4.29
C ALA A 57 2.53 0.16 4.14
N GLU A 58 3.30 -0.75 3.53
CA GLU A 58 4.75 -0.66 3.42
C GLU A 58 5.14 -0.33 1.99
N VAL A 59 5.96 0.71 1.82
CA VAL A 59 6.56 1.03 0.52
C VAL A 59 7.72 0.07 0.34
N ALA A 60 7.58 -0.89 -0.58
CA ALA A 60 8.73 -1.65 -1.04
C ALA A 60 9.70 -0.64 -1.67
N ALA A 61 10.90 -0.53 -1.09
CA ALA A 61 11.94 0.31 -1.66
C ALA A 61 12.09 -0.09 -3.12
N ALA A 62 11.87 0.86 -4.03
CA ALA A 62 12.12 0.65 -5.44
C ALA A 62 13.63 0.43 -5.55
N GLY A 63 14.03 -0.84 -5.65
CA GLY A 63 15.42 -1.19 -5.88
C GLY A 63 15.87 -0.51 -7.17
N VAL A 64 16.79 0.43 -7.03
CA VAL A 64 17.72 0.84 -8.07
C VAL A 64 19.10 0.72 -7.46
#